data_AF-A0A5N9AJB3-F1
#
_entry.id   AF-A0A5N9AJB3-F1
#
_cell.length_a   1.000
_cell.length_b   1.000
_cell.length_c   1.000
_cell.angle_alpha   90.00
_cell.angle_beta   90.00
_cell.angle_gamma   90.00
#
_symmetry.space_group_name_H-M   'P 1'
#
loop_
_entity.id
_entity.type
_entity.pdbx_description
1 polymer ?
#
loop_
_entity_poly.entity_id
_entity_poly.type
_entity_poly.pdbx_seq_one_letter_code
_entity_poly.pdbx_strand_id
1 'polypeptide(L)'
;MEGLIISLYIFVLAVLVGFEVISKVPPILHTPLMSGSNAVSGIAVIGALLIAGKTDNPDISTYLGIVAVAIATVNVVGGFLVTDRMLQMFKKRTGDNNQ
;
A
#
# COMPACT_ATOMS: atom_id res chain seq x y z
N MET A 1 11.75 -25.00 -11.08
CA MET A 1 10.38 -24.90 -11.63
C MET A 1 9.33 -24.76 -10.53
N GLU A 2 9.41 -25.55 -9.46
CA GLU A 2 8.41 -25.58 -8.38
C GLU A 2 8.14 -24.23 -7.72
N GLY A 3 9.18 -23.45 -7.38
CA GLY A 3 8.99 -22.13 -6.77
C GLY A 3 8.26 -21.12 -7.67
N LEU A 4 8.50 -21.16 -8.99
CA LEU A 4 7.78 -20.33 -9.95
C LEU A 4 6.31 -20.74 -10.04
N ILE A 5 6.05 -22.05 -10.05
CA ILE A 5 4.69 -22.60 -10.07
C ILE A 5 3.94 -22.13 -8.81
N ILE A 6 4.54 -22.24 -7.62
CA ILE A 6 3.94 -21.77 -6.37
C ILE A 6 3.65 -20.26 -6.41
N SER A 7 4.60 -19.44 -6.86
CA SER A 7 4.39 -17.99 -6.98
C SER A 7 3.27 -17.64 -7.96
N LEU A 8 3.15 -18.36 -9.07
CA LEU A 8 2.04 -18.19 -10.02
C LEU A 8 0.70 -18.60 -9.40
N TYR A 9 0.66 -19.71 -8.65
CA TYR A 9 -0.54 -20.09 -7.90
C TYR A 9 -0.97 -18.99 -6.92
N ILE A 10 -0.03 -18.47 -6.13
CA ILE A 10 -0.30 -17.36 -5.18
C ILE A 10 -0.78 -16.12 -5.93
N PHE A 11 -0.13 -15.76 -7.04
CA PHE A 11 -0.50 -14.61 -7.85
C PHE A 11 -1.93 -14.71 -8.39
N VAL A 12 -2.29 -15.85 -9.01
CA VAL A 12 -3.63 -16.05 -9.56
C VAL A 12 -4.69 -16.02 -8.46
N LEU A 13 -4.46 -16.70 -7.34
CA LEU A 13 -5.41 -16.71 -6.22
C LEU A 13 -5.56 -15.32 -5.59
N ALA A 14 -4.46 -14.56 -5.45
CA ALA A 14 -4.51 -13.19 -4.93
C ALA A 14 -5.30 -12.25 -5.84
N VAL A 15 -5.19 -12.39 -7.16
CA VAL A 15 -5.99 -11.61 -8.13
C VAL A 15 -7.47 -11.93 -7.99
N LEU A 16 -7.85 -13.22 -7.91
CA LEU A 16 -9.24 -13.63 -7.73
C LEU A 16 -9.83 -13.10 -6.42
N VAL A 17 -9.08 -13.20 -5.32
CA VAL A 17 -9.47 -12.65 -4.02
C VAL A 17 -9.63 -11.13 -4.10
N GLY A 18 -8.69 -10.42 -4.74
CA GLY A 18 -8.77 -8.97 -4.92
C GLY A 18 -10.02 -8.55 -5.69
N PHE A 19 -10.35 -9.25 -6.77
CA PHE A 19 -11.56 -9.01 -7.55
C PHE A 19 -12.84 -9.20 -6.71
N GLU A 20 -12.94 -10.31 -5.99
CA GLU A 20 -14.12 -10.63 -5.18
C GLU A 20 -14.34 -9.63 -4.03
N VAL A 21 -13.24 -9.19 -3.39
CA VAL A 21 -13.28 -8.20 -2.31
C VAL A 21 -13.70 -6.82 -2.84
N ILE A 22 -13.08 -6.33 -3.92
CA ILE A 22 -13.37 -5.00 -4.48
C ILE A 22 -14.80 -4.92 -5.02
N SER A 23 -15.29 -6.00 -5.65
CA SER A 23 -16.65 -6.07 -6.20
C SER A 23 -17.76 -5.90 -5.16
N LYS A 24 -17.43 -6.09 -3.87
CA LYS A 24 -18.39 -6.00 -2.76
C LYS A 24 -18.29 -4.70 -1.95
N VAL A 25 -17.43 -3.76 -2.35
CA VAL A 25 -17.28 -2.48 -1.66
C VAL A 25 -18.45 -1.55 -2.04
N PRO A 26 -19.16 -0.93 -1.06
CA PRO A 26 -20.24 -0.02 -1.37
C PRO A 26 -19.73 1.26 -2.06
N PRO A 27 -20.53 1.91 -2.93
CA PRO A 27 -20.05 3.03 -3.75
C PRO A 27 -19.49 4.22 -2.98
N ILE A 28 -20.02 4.46 -1.77
CA ILE A 28 -19.55 5.51 -0.85
C ILE A 28 -18.07 5.37 -0.45
N LEU A 29 -17.50 4.17 -0.56
CA LEU A 29 -16.13 3.89 -0.19
C LEU A 29 -15.17 3.83 -1.39
N HIS A 30 -15.61 4.08 -2.63
CA HIS A 30 -14.69 4.02 -3.79
C HIS A 30 -13.53 5.02 -3.69
N THR A 31 -13.78 6.25 -3.23
CA THR A 31 -12.73 7.26 -3.08
C THR A 31 -11.76 6.91 -1.93
N PRO A 32 -12.23 6.54 -0.72
CA PRO A 32 -11.36 5.97 0.31
C PRO A 32 -10.60 4.72 -0.14
N LEU A 33 -11.23 3.83 -0.91
CA LEU A 33 -10.63 2.61 -1.45
C LEU A 33 -9.51 2.93 -2.45
N MET A 34 -9.71 3.93 -3.32
CA MET A 34 -8.69 4.42 -4.24
C MET A 34 -7.47 4.97 -3.50
N SER A 35 -7.68 5.73 -2.42
CA SER A 35 -6.60 6.19 -1.55
C SER A 35 -5.91 5.02 -0.82
N GLY A 36 -6.71 4.06 -0.32
CA GLY A 36 -6.22 2.90 0.40
C GLY A 36 -5.36 1.97 -0.46
N SER A 37 -5.75 1.72 -1.71
CA SER A 37 -4.95 0.91 -2.65
C SER A 37 -3.63 1.58 -3.00
N ASN A 38 -3.60 2.92 -3.08
CA ASN A 38 -2.36 3.68 -3.20
C ASN A 38 -1.45 3.49 -1.96
N ALA A 39 -2.01 3.52 -0.75
CA ALA A 39 -1.25 3.24 0.48
C ALA A 39 -0.66 1.81 0.50
N VAL A 40 -1.42 0.81 0.04
CA VAL A 40 -0.97 -0.58 -0.06
C VAL A 40 0.16 -0.75 -1.10
N SER A 41 0.13 0.01 -2.20
CA SER A 41 1.22 0.00 -3.20
C SER A 41 2.58 0.42 -2.63
N GLY A 42 2.58 1.10 -1.48
CA GLY A 42 3.76 1.45 -0.71
C GLY A 42 4.60 0.26 -0.23
N ILE A 43 4.14 -0.98 -0.39
CA ILE A 43 4.95 -2.21 -0.20
C ILE A 43 6.29 -2.18 -0.97
N ALA A 44 6.39 -1.36 -2.02
CA ALA A 44 7.64 -1.04 -2.73
C ALA A 44 8.79 -0.61 -1.79
N VAL A 45 8.48 -0.08 -0.60
CA VAL A 45 9.49 0.26 0.43
C VAL A 45 10.33 -0.94 0.84
N ILE A 46 9.76 -2.15 0.85
CA ILE A 46 10.51 -3.39 1.15
C ILE A 46 11.59 -3.61 0.08
N GLY A 47 11.23 -3.45 -1.20
CA GLY A 47 12.19 -3.56 -2.29
C GLY A 47 13.30 -2.50 -2.20
N ALA A 48 12.93 -1.25 -1.89
CA ALA A 48 13.88 -0.16 -1.71
C ALA A 48 14.88 -0.44 -0.56
N LEU A 49 14.39 -0.93 0.57
CA LEU A 49 15.23 -1.30 1.72
C LEU A 49 16.18 -2.45 1.40
N LEU A 50 15.71 -3.47 0.68
CA LEU A 50 16.55 -4.60 0.26
C LEU A 50 17.67 -4.17 -0.68
N ILE A 51 17.43 -3.20 -1.57
CA ILE A 51 18.45 -2.67 -2.48
C ILE A 51 19.43 -1.78 -1.73
N ALA A 52 18.91 -0.86 -0.90
CA ALA A 52 19.75 0.04 -0.10
C ALA A 52 20.68 -0.74 0.85
N GLY A 53 20.19 -1.83 1.45
CA GLY A 53 20.97 -2.67 2.38
C GLY A 53 21.97 -3.63 1.73
N LYS A 54 21.97 -3.77 0.40
CA LYS A 54 22.89 -4.66 -0.35
C LYS A 54 24.10 -3.95 -0.95
N THR A 55 24.24 -2.65 -0.70
CA THR A 55 25.24 -1.86 -1.41
C THR A 55 26.53 -1.77 -0.60
N ASP A 56 27.51 -2.62 -0.96
CA ASP A 56 28.77 -2.77 -0.22
C ASP A 56 29.78 -1.63 -0.46
N ASN A 57 29.64 -0.89 -1.57
CA ASN A 57 30.50 0.26 -1.92
C ASN A 57 29.65 1.50 -2.23
N PRO A 58 30.07 2.72 -1.84
CA PRO A 58 29.33 3.95 -2.11
C PRO A 58 29.35 4.29 -3.62
N ASP A 59 28.46 3.65 -4.36
CA ASP A 59 28.26 3.80 -5.79
C ASP A 59 26.92 4.50 -6.09
N ILE A 60 26.63 4.73 -7.37
CA ILE A 60 25.34 5.26 -7.85
C ILE A 60 24.14 4.48 -7.29
N SER A 61 24.29 3.17 -7.08
CA SER A 61 23.27 2.30 -6.47
C SER A 61 22.92 2.70 -5.04
N THR A 62 23.89 3.17 -4.23
CA THR A 62 23.64 3.62 -2.85
C THR A 62 22.75 4.87 -2.86
N TYR A 63 23.09 5.85 -3.70
CA TYR A 63 22.32 7.08 -3.83
C TYR A 63 20.91 6.83 -4.34
N LEU A 64 20.78 5.97 -5.36
CA LEU A 64 19.47 5.56 -5.88
C LEU A 64 18.66 4.78 -4.83
N GLY A 65 19.30 3.94 -4.02
CA GLY A 65 18.67 3.23 -2.90
C GLY A 65 18.11 4.17 -1.84
N ILE A 66 18.88 5.19 -1.45
CA ILE A 66 18.44 6.22 -0.49
C ILE A 66 17.23 7.00 -1.05
N VAL A 67 17.31 7.43 -2.31
CA VAL A 67 16.20 8.15 -2.98
C VAL A 67 14.97 7.26 -3.10
N ALA A 68 15.14 5.98 -3.46
CA ALA A 68 14.06 5.01 -3.54
C ALA A 68 13.37 4.80 -2.19
N VAL A 69 14.12 4.68 -1.10
CA VAL A 69 13.56 4.56 0.26
C VAL A 69 12.79 5.83 0.62
N ALA A 70 13.33 7.01 0.34
CA ALA A 70 12.65 8.28 0.63
C ALA A 70 11.31 8.39 -0.11
N ILE A 71 11.28 8.14 -1.42
CA ILE A 71 10.06 8.21 -2.24
C ILE A 71 9.05 7.12 -1.81
N ALA A 72 9.50 5.89 -1.56
CA ALA A 72 8.62 4.82 -1.11
C ALA A 72 8.02 5.11 0.26
N THR A 73 8.79 5.73 1.17
CA THR A 73 8.29 6.16 2.48
C THR A 73 7.22 7.24 2.35
N VAL A 74 7.41 8.22 1.46
CA VAL A 74 6.38 9.24 1.18
C VAL A 74 5.09 8.60 0.65
N ASN A 75 5.19 7.60 -0.21
CA ASN A 75 4.01 6.87 -0.73
C ASN A 75 3.25 6.15 0.40
N VAL A 76 3.94 5.37 1.24
CA VAL A 76 3.33 4.67 2.38
C VAL A 76 2.69 5.66 3.35
N VAL A 77 3.48 6.61 3.86
CA VAL A 77 3.03 7.54 4.91
C VAL A 77 1.91 8.45 4.38
N GLY A 78 2.09 9.03 3.20
CA GLY A 78 1.07 9.88 2.58
C GLY A 78 -0.22 9.11 2.28
N GLY A 79 -0.11 7.91 1.74
CA GLY A 79 -1.26 7.06 1.44
C GLY A 79 -2.06 6.70 2.69
N PHE A 80 -1.41 6.27 3.77
CA PHE A 80 -2.10 5.92 5.01
C PHE A 80 -2.71 7.14 5.72
N LEU A 81 -2.02 8.28 5.74
CA LEU A 81 -2.53 9.52 6.36
C LEU A 81 -3.78 10.06 5.63
N VAL A 82 -3.78 10.07 4.29
CA VAL A 82 -4.93 10.53 3.51
C VAL A 82 -6.10 9.56 3.68
N THR A 83 -5.84 8.25 3.63
CA THR A 83 -6.88 7.22 3.80
C THR A 83 -7.52 7.30 5.19
N ASP A 84 -6.73 7.48 6.25
CA ASP A 84 -7.25 7.65 7.61
C ASP A 84 -8.15 8.88 7.72
N ARG A 85 -7.73 10.04 7.20
CA ARG A 85 -8.57 11.25 7.15
C ARG A 85 -9.88 11.03 6.39
N MET A 86 -9.84 10.27 5.29
CA MET A 86 -11.05 9.92 4.54
C MET A 86 -12.00 9.03 5.34
N LEU A 87 -11.45 8.02 6.04
CA LEU A 87 -12.25 7.09 6.85
C LEU A 87 -12.80 7.72 8.13
N GLN A 88 -12.13 8.73 8.68
CA GLN A 88 -12.64 9.50 9.82
C GLN A 88 -13.98 10.19 9.51
N MET A 89 -14.27 10.52 8.25
CA MET A 89 -15.56 11.11 7.83
C MET A 89 -16.74 10.15 7.98
N PHE A 90 -16.49 8.84 8.10
CA PHE A 90 -17.51 7.81 8.31
C PHE A 90 -17.71 7.46 9.79
N LYS A 91 -16.85 7.97 10.69
CA LYS A 91 -17.06 7.80 12.13
C LYS A 91 -18.21 8.71 12.55
N LYS A 92 -19.30 8.12 13.06
CA LYS A 92 -20.39 8.86 13.68
C LYS A 92 -19.78 9.74 14.78
N ARG A 93 -20.07 11.04 14.78
CA ARG A 93 -19.64 11.93 15.87
C ARG A 93 -20.18 11.35 17.18
N THR A 94 -19.31 10.82 18.02
CA THR A 94 -19.63 10.45 19.40
C THR A 94 -19.86 11.75 20.16
N GLY A 95 -21.09 12.29 20.07
CA GLY A 95 -21.40 13.61 20.62
C GLY A 95 -22.74 14.22 20.24
N ASP A 96 -23.53 13.64 19.32
CA ASP A 96 -24.90 14.10 19.11
C ASP A 96 -25.90 13.22 19.90
N ASN A 97 -25.80 13.35 21.22
CA ASN A 97 -26.84 13.00 22.18
C ASN A 97 -27.51 14.31 22.66
N ASN A 98 -27.98 15.18 21.77
CA ASN A 98 -28.84 16.32 22.13
C ASN A 98 -29.58 16.90 20.90
N GLN A 99 -30.58 16.17 20.39
CA GLN A 99 -31.97 16.59 20.11
C GLN A 99 -32.68 15.55 19.24
#